data_AF-W2I5W7-F1
#
_entry.id   AF-W2I5W7-F1
#
_cell.length_a   1.000
_cell.length_b   1.000
_cell.length_c   1.000
_cell.angle_alpha   90.00
_cell.angle_beta   90.00
_cell.angle_gamma   90.00
#
_symmetry.space_group_name_H-M   'P 1'
#
loop_
_entity.id
_entity.type
_entity.pdbx_description
1 polymer ?
#
loop_
_entity_poly.entity_id
_entity_poly.type
_entity_poly.pdbx_seq_one_letter_code
_entity_poly.pdbx_strand_id
1 'polypeptide(L)'
;MSSATPRKVFFSRNVPYAIEQFRQRLATAGANAVSVESFSSEESCIPREELLKRVKGCAGLFCLLTDKVDAEVLDAAGPSLRIVSTMSVGHNHIDVEACKARNVRVGYTPGVLDVSTAETAVALTFATKRRLLECAASAKNGEWG
;
A
#
# COMPACT_ATOMS: atom_id res chain seq x y z
N MET A 1 -13.32 -11.13 33.75
CA MET A 1 -13.09 -9.96 32.86
C MET A 1 -12.31 -10.44 31.66
N SER A 2 -12.99 -10.66 30.52
CA SER A 2 -12.38 -11.25 29.33
C SER A 2 -11.51 -10.21 28.62
N SER A 3 -10.20 -10.43 28.63
CA SER A 3 -9.24 -9.67 27.83
C SER A 3 -9.52 -9.95 26.36
N ALA A 4 -10.15 -9.02 25.66
CA ALA A 4 -10.43 -9.15 24.23
C ALA A 4 -9.11 -9.18 23.45
N THR A 5 -8.90 -10.20 22.62
CA THR A 5 -7.73 -10.32 21.76
C THR A 5 -7.57 -9.06 20.90
N PRO A 6 -6.37 -8.45 20.83
CA PRO A 6 -6.17 -7.24 20.06
C PRO A 6 -6.45 -7.49 18.58
N ARG A 7 -7.11 -6.52 17.94
CA ARG A 7 -7.44 -6.56 16.51
C ARG A 7 -6.16 -6.35 15.71
N LYS A 8 -5.72 -7.40 15.02
CA LYS A 8 -4.51 -7.36 14.19
C LYS A 8 -4.74 -6.58 12.89
N VAL A 9 -3.86 -5.64 12.57
CA VAL A 9 -3.75 -4.99 11.27
C VAL A 9 -2.44 -5.41 10.63
N PHE A 10 -2.52 -5.99 9.43
CA PHE A 10 -1.36 -6.50 8.71
C PHE A 10 -1.02 -5.58 7.53
N PHE A 11 0.25 -5.17 7.44
CA PHE A 11 0.82 -4.45 6.32
C PHE A 11 1.60 -5.43 5.45
N SER A 12 1.20 -5.59 4.18
CA SER A 12 1.86 -6.48 3.21
C SER A 12 3.28 -6.03 2.87
N ARG A 13 3.64 -4.80 3.22
CA ARG A 13 4.96 -4.21 3.06
C ARG A 13 5.41 -3.50 4.33
N ASN A 14 6.71 -3.50 4.61
CA ASN A 14 7.25 -2.55 5.58
C ASN A 14 7.22 -1.15 4.96
N VAL A 15 6.33 -0.29 5.44
CA VAL A 15 6.29 1.13 5.03
C VAL A 15 6.41 1.95 6.32
N PRO A 16 7.63 2.23 6.79
CA PRO A 16 7.86 2.80 8.13
C PRO A 16 7.02 4.05 8.40
N TYR A 17 6.98 4.97 7.44
CA TYR A 17 6.18 6.19 7.51
C TYR A 17 4.67 5.92 7.70
N ALA A 18 4.08 5.03 6.88
CA ALA A 18 2.65 4.73 6.97
C ALA A 18 2.32 4.00 8.28
N ILE A 19 3.21 3.11 8.74
CA ILE A 19 3.07 2.40 10.01
C ILE A 19 3.13 3.38 11.19
N GLU A 20 4.08 4.31 11.17
CA GLU A 20 4.22 5.34 12.21
C GLU A 20 2.99 6.25 12.27
N GLN A 21 2.54 6.77 11.12
CA GLN A 21 1.32 7.56 11.05
C GLN A 21 0.08 6.80 11.53
N PHE A 22 -0.02 5.52 11.17
CA PHE A 22 -1.12 4.68 11.63
C PHE A 22 -1.10 4.52 13.16
N ARG A 23 0.08 4.25 13.74
CA ARG A 23 0.24 4.16 15.20
C ARG A 23 -0.08 5.49 15.90
N GLN A 24 0.35 6.61 15.34
CA GLN A 24 0.02 7.93 15.88
C GLN A 24 -1.50 8.17 15.89
N ARG A 25 -2.20 7.84 14.80
CA ARG A 25 -3.66 7.94 14.72
C ARG A 25 -4.36 7.02 15.71
N LEU A 26 -3.85 5.80 15.93
CA LEU A 26 -4.39 4.90 16.95
C LEU A 26 -4.24 5.48 18.36
N ALA A 27 -3.08 6.07 18.66
CA ALA A 27 -2.83 6.71 19.95
C ALA A 27 -3.78 7.90 20.18
N THR A 28 -3.97 8.77 19.19
CA THR A 28 -4.92 9.89 19.27
C THR A 28 -6.38 9.42 19.42
N ALA A 29 -6.74 8.31 18.79
CA ALA A 29 -8.10 7.74 18.88
C ALA A 29 -8.34 6.90 20.17
N GLY A 30 -7.33 6.73 21.03
CA GLY A 30 -7.43 5.87 22.22
C GLY A 30 -7.61 4.38 21.91
N ALA A 31 -7.23 3.94 20.71
CA ALA A 31 -7.44 2.59 20.21
C ALA A 31 -6.29 1.64 20.61
N ASN A 32 -6.14 1.40 21.91
CA ASN A 32 -5.02 0.61 22.47
C ASN A 32 -5.11 -0.91 22.21
N ALA A 33 -6.23 -1.39 21.67
CA ALA A 33 -6.47 -2.82 21.39
C ALA A 33 -6.19 -3.22 19.94
N VAL A 34 -5.30 -2.51 19.23
CA VAL A 34 -4.92 -2.80 17.84
C VAL A 34 -3.44 -3.16 17.78
N SER A 35 -3.13 -4.37 17.30
CA SER A 35 -1.75 -4.79 17.04
C SER A 35 -1.39 -4.53 15.57
N VAL A 36 -0.18 -4.03 15.33
CA VAL A 36 0.31 -3.74 13.97
C VAL A 36 1.44 -4.70 13.64
N GLU A 37 1.26 -5.46 12.56
CA GLU A 37 2.25 -6.36 12.00
C GLU A 37 2.58 -5.93 10.57
N SER A 38 3.84 -6.02 10.16
CA SER A 38 4.27 -5.78 8.78
C SER A 38 5.12 -6.92 8.25
N PHE A 39 5.12 -7.11 6.93
CA PHE A 39 6.15 -7.87 6.25
C PHE A 39 7.53 -7.25 6.49
N SER A 40 8.61 -8.04 6.47
CA SER A 40 9.95 -7.57 6.86
C SER A 40 10.61 -6.64 5.85
N SER A 41 10.29 -6.78 4.57
CA SER A 41 10.96 -6.05 3.48
C SER A 41 10.24 -4.75 3.13
N GLU A 42 11.02 -3.73 2.83
CA GLU A 42 10.55 -2.45 2.25
C GLU A 42 10.53 -2.52 0.72
N GLU A 43 11.48 -3.26 0.12
CA GLU A 43 11.73 -3.26 -1.32
C GLU A 43 11.07 -4.42 -2.06
N SER A 44 10.99 -5.59 -1.43
CA SER A 44 10.50 -6.82 -2.08
C SER A 44 9.02 -7.10 -1.81
N CYS A 45 8.31 -7.54 -2.86
CA CYS A 45 6.92 -7.97 -2.75
C CYS A 45 6.77 -9.13 -1.79
N ILE A 46 5.70 -9.12 -1.00
CA ILE A 46 5.36 -10.26 -0.15
C ILE A 46 5.03 -11.45 -1.05
N PRO A 47 5.67 -12.62 -0.85
CA PRO A 47 5.28 -13.83 -1.56
C PRO A 47 3.84 -14.19 -1.27
N ARG A 48 3.14 -14.73 -2.26
CA ARG A 48 1.71 -15.09 -2.15
C ARG A 48 1.42 -15.99 -0.95
N GLU A 49 2.23 -17.02 -0.76
CA GLU A 49 2.09 -17.99 0.34
C GLU A 49 2.20 -17.31 1.72
N GLU A 50 3.14 -16.37 1.86
CA GLU A 50 3.33 -15.62 3.11
C GLU A 50 2.17 -14.65 3.36
N LEU A 51 1.65 -14.00 2.31
CA LEU A 51 0.44 -13.18 2.40
C LEU A 51 -0.75 -14.00 2.92
N LEU A 52 -1.01 -15.17 2.32
CA LEU A 52 -2.09 -16.07 2.73
C LEU A 52 -1.91 -16.58 4.16
N LYS A 53 -0.67 -16.78 4.60
CA LYS A 53 -0.36 -17.20 5.99
C LYS A 53 -0.60 -16.06 6.99
N ARG A 54 -0.13 -14.85 6.68
CA ARG A 54 -0.12 -13.73 7.63
C ARG A 54 -1.42 -12.96 7.73
N VAL A 55 -2.24 -13.00 6.68
CA VAL A 55 -3.57 -12.36 6.65
C VAL A 55 -4.59 -13.07 7.56
N LYS A 56 -4.35 -14.34 7.92
CA LYS A 56 -5.25 -15.14 8.77
C LYS A 56 -5.59 -14.42 10.07
N GLY A 57 -6.88 -14.22 10.32
CA GLY A 57 -7.37 -13.64 11.57
C GLY A 57 -7.11 -12.14 11.73
N CYS A 58 -6.67 -11.44 10.67
CA CYS A 58 -6.52 -9.98 10.74
C CYS A 58 -7.89 -9.28 10.67
N ALA A 59 -7.98 -8.12 11.31
CA ALA A 59 -9.12 -7.21 11.22
C ALA A 59 -8.97 -6.21 10.06
N GLY A 60 -7.72 -5.92 9.67
CA GLY A 60 -7.43 -5.04 8.54
C GLY A 60 -6.19 -5.49 7.77
N LEU A 61 -6.24 -5.33 6.45
CA LEU A 61 -5.12 -5.54 5.53
C LEU A 61 -4.76 -4.19 4.89
N PHE A 62 -3.51 -3.77 5.04
CA PHE A 62 -2.93 -2.66 4.29
C PHE A 62 -2.02 -3.22 3.20
N CYS A 63 -2.35 -2.96 1.94
CA CYS A 63 -1.71 -3.57 0.78
C CYS A 63 -1.17 -2.53 -0.22
N LEU A 64 -0.28 -2.96 -1.11
CA LEU A 64 0.25 -2.16 -2.22
C LEU A 64 -0.32 -2.68 -3.56
N LEU A 65 -0.13 -1.92 -4.63
CA LEU A 65 -0.59 -2.28 -5.99
C LEU A 65 -0.04 -3.63 -6.51
N THR A 66 1.05 -4.12 -5.90
CA THR A 66 1.69 -5.40 -6.25
C THR A 66 0.94 -6.60 -5.69
N ASP A 67 0.05 -6.41 -4.72
CA ASP A 67 -0.58 -7.48 -3.97
C ASP A 67 -1.97 -7.76 -4.53
N LYS A 68 -2.19 -8.94 -5.11
CA LYS A 68 -3.52 -9.32 -5.58
C LYS A 68 -4.41 -9.73 -4.41
N VAL A 69 -5.47 -8.96 -4.13
CA VAL A 69 -6.46 -9.28 -3.09
C VAL A 69 -7.72 -9.84 -3.76
N ASP A 70 -7.76 -11.15 -3.94
CA ASP A 70 -8.87 -11.89 -4.53
C ASP A 70 -9.57 -12.76 -3.47
N ALA A 71 -10.55 -13.57 -3.90
CA ALA A 71 -11.33 -14.43 -3.03
C ALA A 71 -10.46 -15.34 -2.13
N GLU A 72 -9.33 -15.86 -2.63
CA GLU A 72 -8.44 -16.73 -1.84
C GLU A 72 -7.82 -15.97 -0.66
N VAL A 73 -7.38 -14.72 -0.85
CA VAL A 73 -6.88 -13.88 0.25
C VAL A 73 -7.98 -13.56 1.25
N LEU A 74 -9.18 -13.26 0.76
CA LEU A 74 -10.33 -12.93 1.61
C LEU A 74 -10.78 -14.14 2.44
N ASP A 75 -10.75 -15.34 1.85
CA ASP A 75 -11.09 -16.58 2.54
C ASP A 75 -10.01 -16.97 3.55
N ALA A 76 -8.73 -16.80 3.21
CA ALA A 76 -7.62 -16.98 4.14
C ALA A 76 -7.68 -16.00 5.31
N ALA A 77 -8.05 -14.74 5.07
CA ALA A 77 -8.19 -13.73 6.12
C ALA A 77 -9.29 -14.12 7.13
N GLY A 78 -10.39 -14.67 6.62
CA GLY A 78 -11.50 -15.16 7.40
C GLY A 78 -12.45 -14.05 7.89
N PRO A 79 -13.43 -14.40 8.74
CA PRO A 79 -14.55 -13.54 9.09
C PRO A 79 -14.18 -12.36 10.01
N SER A 80 -12.93 -12.26 10.47
CA SER A 80 -12.44 -11.13 11.25
C SER A 80 -12.12 -9.91 10.39
N LEU A 81 -11.88 -10.09 9.09
CA LEU A 81 -11.50 -9.00 8.20
C LEU A 81 -12.65 -7.99 8.09
N ARG A 82 -12.33 -6.71 8.24
CA ARG A 82 -13.30 -5.60 8.17
C ARG A 82 -12.93 -4.58 7.10
N ILE A 83 -11.65 -4.48 6.78
CA ILE A 83 -11.15 -3.48 5.85
C ILE A 83 -9.92 -3.98 5.08
N VAL A 84 -9.88 -3.67 3.79
CA VAL A 84 -8.69 -3.73 2.95
C VAL A 84 -8.41 -2.28 2.52
N SER A 85 -7.23 -1.77 2.80
CA SER A 85 -6.79 -0.45 2.34
C SER A 85 -5.59 -0.61 1.44
N THR A 86 -5.52 0.16 0.36
CA THR A 86 -4.36 0.16 -0.52
C THR A 86 -3.66 1.51 -0.60
N MET A 87 -2.33 1.48 -0.65
CA MET A 87 -1.49 2.63 -0.98
C MET A 87 -1.40 2.80 -2.49
N SER A 88 -2.55 3.03 -3.13
CA SER A 88 -2.66 3.25 -4.57
C SER A 88 -3.98 3.93 -4.93
N VAL A 89 -4.00 4.63 -6.08
CA VAL A 89 -5.22 5.21 -6.66
C VAL A 89 -6.02 4.12 -7.38
N GLY A 90 -5.37 3.42 -8.32
CA GLY A 90 -5.98 2.28 -9.01
C GLY A 90 -6.11 1.09 -8.06
N HIS A 91 -7.27 0.45 -8.05
CA HIS A 91 -7.60 -0.64 -7.14
C HIS A 91 -8.04 -1.92 -7.88
N ASN A 92 -7.59 -2.11 -9.12
CA ASN A 92 -7.91 -3.27 -9.97
C ASN A 92 -7.34 -4.59 -9.43
N HIS A 93 -6.29 -4.52 -8.61
CA HIS A 93 -5.70 -5.66 -7.91
C HIS A 93 -6.55 -6.15 -6.73
N ILE A 94 -7.64 -5.46 -6.39
CA ILE A 94 -8.59 -5.82 -5.34
C ILE A 94 -9.91 -6.25 -5.96
N ASP A 95 -10.39 -7.44 -5.62
CA ASP A 95 -11.74 -7.89 -5.95
C ASP A 95 -12.76 -7.18 -5.03
N VAL A 96 -13.19 -5.99 -5.48
CA VAL A 96 -14.10 -5.12 -4.71
C VAL A 96 -15.46 -5.77 -4.49
N GLU A 97 -15.96 -6.55 -5.45
CA GLU A 97 -17.25 -7.24 -5.31
C GLU A 97 -17.15 -8.39 -4.31
N ALA A 98 -16.05 -9.15 -4.32
CA ALA A 98 -15.81 -10.18 -3.30
C ALA A 98 -15.63 -9.59 -1.89
N CYS A 99 -15.01 -8.41 -1.78
CA CYS A 99 -14.92 -7.66 -0.52
C CYS A 99 -16.31 -7.23 -0.04
N LYS A 100 -17.11 -6.64 -0.93
CA LYS A 100 -18.47 -6.17 -0.65
C LYS A 100 -19.38 -7.31 -0.20
N ALA A 101 -19.34 -8.46 -0.87
CA ALA A 101 -20.11 -9.65 -0.49
C ALA A 101 -19.77 -10.16 0.93
N ARG A 102 -18.55 -9.91 1.41
CA ARG A 102 -18.07 -10.27 2.76
C ARG A 102 -18.19 -9.12 3.78
N ASN A 103 -18.83 -8.00 3.42
CA ASN A 103 -18.90 -6.77 4.23
C ASN A 103 -17.52 -6.21 4.63
N VAL A 104 -16.53 -6.39 3.75
CA VAL A 104 -15.18 -5.82 3.89
C VAL A 104 -15.14 -4.49 3.15
N ARG A 105 -14.78 -3.41 3.86
CA ARG A 105 -14.63 -2.08 3.24
C ARG A 105 -13.33 -1.99 2.45
N VAL A 106 -13.33 -1.22 1.38
CA VAL A 106 -12.13 -0.95 0.56
C VAL A 106 -11.76 0.52 0.68
N GLY A 107 -10.51 0.80 1.05
CA GLY A 107 -9.91 2.13 1.07
C GLY A 107 -8.82 2.27 0.01
N TYR A 108 -8.75 3.43 -0.64
CA TYR A 108 -7.76 3.77 -1.66
C TYR A 108 -7.46 5.28 -1.60
N THR A 109 -6.51 5.79 -2.39
CA THR A 109 -5.98 7.16 -2.24
C THR A 109 -6.25 8.07 -3.45
N PRO A 110 -7.51 8.42 -3.78
CA PRO A 110 -7.79 9.32 -4.89
C PRO A 110 -7.30 10.75 -4.63
N GLY A 111 -6.87 11.46 -5.68
CA GLY A 111 -6.55 12.89 -5.65
C GLY A 111 -5.20 13.29 -5.02
N VAL A 112 -4.48 12.36 -4.40
CA VAL A 112 -3.22 12.69 -3.68
C VAL A 112 -1.97 12.70 -4.58
N LEU A 113 -2.09 12.24 -5.83
CA LEU A 113 -0.97 12.13 -6.78
C LEU A 113 -1.14 13.00 -8.04
N ASP A 114 -2.23 13.76 -8.14
CA ASP A 114 -2.62 14.48 -9.35
C ASP A 114 -1.54 15.50 -9.76
N VAL A 115 -1.09 16.32 -8.81
CA VAL A 115 -0.06 17.34 -9.02
C VAL A 115 1.28 16.70 -9.38
N SER A 116 1.76 15.75 -8.57
CA SER A 116 3.06 15.10 -8.81
C SER A 116 3.11 14.36 -10.15
N THR A 117 1.98 13.77 -10.56
CA THR A 117 1.85 13.12 -11.87
C THR A 117 1.91 14.14 -13.01
N ALA A 118 1.19 15.27 -12.87
CA ALA A 118 1.22 16.35 -13.85
C ALA A 118 2.63 16.97 -13.99
N GLU A 119 3.30 17.24 -12.87
CA GLU A 119 4.68 17.74 -12.84
C GLU A 119 5.65 16.77 -13.54
N THR A 120 5.52 15.47 -13.26
CA THR A 120 6.33 14.43 -13.91
C THR A 120 6.09 14.40 -15.42
N ALA A 121 4.83 14.51 -15.86
CA ALA A 121 4.51 14.53 -17.29
C ALA A 121 5.13 15.74 -18.02
N VAL A 122 5.05 16.93 -17.43
CA VAL A 122 5.67 18.15 -17.97
C VAL A 122 7.19 18.01 -17.98
N ALA A 123 7.79 17.51 -16.90
CA ALA A 123 9.23 17.29 -16.81
C ALA A 123 9.73 16.31 -17.89
N LEU A 124 9.06 15.17 -18.07
CA LEU A 124 9.37 14.19 -19.12
C LEU A 124 9.22 14.78 -20.53
N THR A 125 8.23 15.64 -20.74
CA THR A 125 8.03 16.33 -22.02
C THR A 125 9.23 17.19 -22.37
N PHE A 126 9.73 18.02 -21.44
CA PHE A 126 10.93 18.82 -21.69
C PHE A 126 12.19 17.97 -21.77
N ALA A 127 12.34 16.97 -20.90
CA ALA A 127 13.49 16.07 -20.89
C ALA A 127 13.69 15.39 -22.25
N THR A 128 12.61 14.89 -22.84
CA THR A 128 12.66 14.21 -24.14
C THR A 128 12.79 15.20 -25.30
N LYS A 129 11.98 16.26 -25.36
CA LYS A 129 11.99 17.21 -26.48
C LYS A 129 13.28 18.02 -26.59
N ARG A 130 13.96 18.24 -25.46
CA ARG A 130 15.22 19.00 -25.41
C ARG A 130 16.45 18.13 -25.22
N ARG A 131 16.27 16.79 -25.27
CA ARG A 131 17.37 15.82 -25.07
C ARG A 131 18.17 16.11 -23.80
N LEU A 132 17.47 16.47 -22.72
CA LEU A 132 18.11 16.99 -21.50
C LEU A 132 19.05 15.95 -20.88
N LEU A 133 18.70 14.67 -20.95
CA LEU A 133 19.53 13.61 -20.37
C LEU A 133 20.81 13.40 -21.17
N GLU A 134 20.76 13.47 -22.50
CA GLU A 134 21.93 13.38 -23.37
C GLU A 134 22.82 14.60 -23.24
N CYS A 135 22.26 15.82 -23.27
CA CYS A 135 23.03 17.03 -23.08
C CYS A 135 23.69 17.07 -21.69
N ALA A 136 23.00 16.58 -20.65
CA ALA A 136 23.58 16.46 -19.31
C ALA A 136 24.72 15.43 -19.27
N ALA A 137 24.63 14.33 -20.02
CA ALA A 137 25.71 13.36 -20.15
C ALA A 137 26.91 13.92 -20.94
N SER A 138 26.66 14.61 -22.06
CA SER A 138 27.68 15.29 -22.87
C SER A 138 28.46 16.32 -22.04
N ALA A 139 27.75 17.19 -21.32
CA ALA A 139 28.37 18.18 -20.44
C ALA A 139 29.24 17.54 -19.33
N LYS A 140 28.80 16.41 -18.76
CA LYS A 140 29.61 15.65 -17.77
C LYS A 140 30.90 15.09 -18.38
N ASN A 141 30.92 14.82 -19.67
CA ASN A 141 32.09 14.35 -20.41
C ASN A 141 32.97 15.51 -20.93
N GLY A 142 32.64 16.76 -20.61
CA GLY A 142 33.36 17.94 -21.09
C GLY A 142 33.03 18.34 -22.53
N GLU A 143 31.97 17.77 -23.10
CA GLU A 143 31.47 18.06 -24.44
C GLU A 143 30.36 19.12 -24.40
N TRP A 144 29.97 19.66 -25.56
CA TRP A 144 28.90 20.65 -25.68
C TRP A 144 27.97 20.34 -26.87
N GLY A 145 26.88 19.63 -26.60
CA GLY A 145 25.75 19.43 -27.54
C GLY A 145 25.21 18.01 -27.58
#